data_AF-A0A7C6U6H7-F1
#
_entry.id   AF-A0A7C6U6H7-F1
#
_cell.length_a   1.000
_cell.length_b   1.000
_cell.length_c   1.000
_cell.angle_alpha   90.00
_cell.angle_beta   90.00
_cell.angle_gamma   90.00
#
_symmetry.space_group_name_H-M   'P 1'
#
loop_
_entity.id
_entity.type
_entity.pdbx_description
1 polymer ?
#
loop_
_entity_poly.entity_id
_entity_poly.type
_entity_poly.pdbx_seq_one_letter_code
_entity_poly.pdbx_strand_id
1 'polypeptide(L)'
;MFKKILYLLIAFIIGAFVYLRSMNYAYLVKEIELMKEAFNESNYSEYLRFTNPYFRKKYEIINSDYQIHVFEIISEEKKTAIIGNVVFVSNLNKNLFQLSEDLYDENDQTNLTVTSDVLVYSHLDELKLKDKFISQSYGYRKYQGYYYLFFPEKEAEYIFTLYDYKGEIFSEFTLNYKEVFKQGLTLEEVATSLSEEWVAGFSTKEKVKLLNPALHRNMLIYGIFVILFGIFLFRKSIFKGKN
;
A
#
# COMPACT_ATOMS: atom_id res chain seq x y z
N MET A 1 41.93 20.53 -9.17
CA MET A 1 41.41 19.45 -8.29
C MET A 1 39.97 19.71 -7.85
N PHE A 2 39.68 20.88 -7.28
CA PHE A 2 38.34 21.26 -6.78
C PHE A 2 37.18 21.01 -7.77
N LYS A 3 37.33 21.41 -9.04
CA LYS A 3 36.30 21.16 -10.09
C LYS A 3 36.02 19.68 -10.34
N LYS A 4 37.02 18.80 -10.23
CA LYS A 4 36.85 17.34 -10.41
C LYS A 4 36.14 16.70 -9.22
N ILE A 5 36.47 17.16 -8.00
CA ILE A 5 35.81 16.72 -6.75
C ILE A 5 34.35 17.17 -6.75
N LEU A 6 34.08 18.42 -7.14
CA LEU A 6 32.73 18.95 -7.27
C LEU A 6 31.90 18.17 -8.30
N TYR A 7 32.51 17.78 -9.42
CA TYR A 7 31.86 16.95 -10.43
C TYR A 7 31.50 15.56 -9.90
N LEU A 8 32.43 14.88 -9.22
CA LEU A 8 32.18 13.58 -8.59
C LEU A 8 31.06 13.66 -7.54
N LEU A 9 31.03 14.73 -6.75
CA LEU A 9 29.98 14.96 -5.75
C LEU A 9 28.60 15.11 -6.40
N ILE A 10 28.51 15.94 -7.45
CA ILE A 10 27.25 16.15 -8.19
C ILE A 10 26.79 14.85 -8.85
N ALA A 11 27.71 14.10 -9.48
CA ALA A 11 27.39 12.81 -10.09
C ALA A 11 26.90 11.80 -9.06
N PHE A 12 27.51 11.76 -7.87
CA PHE A 12 27.06 10.91 -6.77
C PHE A 12 25.66 11.27 -6.29
N ILE A 13 25.38 12.56 -6.07
CA ILE A 13 24.05 13.04 -5.63
C ILE A 13 22.98 12.67 -6.65
N ILE A 14 23.24 12.90 -7.95
CA ILE A 14 22.30 12.54 -9.01
C ILE A 14 22.09 11.02 -9.07
N GLY A 15 23.17 10.23 -8.98
CA GLY A 15 23.10 8.78 -8.96
C GLY A 15 22.28 8.24 -7.79
N ALA A 16 22.52 8.75 -6.59
CA ALA A 16 21.77 8.39 -5.38
C ALA A 16 20.28 8.76 -5.52
N PHE A 17 19.97 9.95 -6.03
CA PHE A 17 18.60 10.38 -6.28
C PHE A 17 17.87 9.46 -7.27
N VAL A 18 18.52 9.13 -8.40
CA VAL A 18 17.99 8.21 -9.40
C VAL A 18 17.74 6.83 -8.81
N TYR A 19 18.68 6.32 -8.02
CA TYR A 19 18.55 5.03 -7.35
C TYR A 19 17.35 5.00 -6.40
N LEU A 20 17.21 6.01 -5.53
CA LEU A 20 16.11 6.11 -4.59
C LEU A 20 14.75 6.22 -5.30
N ARG A 21 14.66 7.04 -6.36
CA ARG A 21 13.43 7.15 -7.17
C ARG A 21 13.10 5.84 -7.89
N SER A 22 14.10 5.14 -8.40
CA SER A 22 13.94 3.83 -9.05
C SER A 22 13.46 2.77 -8.07
N MET A 23 13.98 2.79 -6.85
CA MET A 23 13.57 1.90 -5.75
C MET A 23 12.12 2.15 -5.34
N ASN A 24 11.73 3.41 -5.12
CA ASN A 24 10.35 3.75 -4.80
C ASN A 24 9.38 3.34 -5.91
N TYR A 25 9.75 3.58 -7.18
CA TYR A 25 8.89 3.17 -8.29
C TYR A 25 8.82 1.65 -8.44
N ALA A 26 9.93 0.93 -8.28
CA ALA A 26 9.93 -0.54 -8.28
C ALA A 26 9.05 -1.09 -7.15
N TYR A 27 9.12 -0.49 -5.96
CA TYR A 27 8.28 -0.84 -4.81
C TYR A 27 6.79 -0.72 -5.15
N LEU A 28 6.36 0.44 -5.65
CA LEU A 28 4.96 0.69 -6.03
C LEU A 28 4.48 -0.28 -7.13
N VAL A 29 5.32 -0.56 -8.13
CA VAL A 29 4.97 -1.51 -9.19
C VAL A 29 4.75 -2.91 -8.62
N LYS A 30 5.64 -3.37 -7.74
CA LYS A 30 5.53 -4.71 -7.16
C LYS A 30 4.37 -4.81 -6.17
N GLU A 31 4.11 -3.76 -5.40
CA GLU A 31 2.92 -3.66 -4.54
C GLU A 31 1.63 -3.81 -5.35
N ILE A 32 1.50 -3.08 -6.46
CA ILE A 32 0.35 -3.17 -7.38
C ILE A 32 0.22 -4.56 -8.00
N GLU A 33 1.34 -5.18 -8.38
CA GLU A 33 1.38 -6.53 -8.93
C GLU A 33 0.85 -7.56 -7.93
N LEU A 34 1.40 -7.56 -6.71
CA LEU A 34 0.97 -8.46 -5.63
C LEU A 34 -0.48 -8.22 -5.23
N MET A 35 -0.96 -6.97 -5.25
CA MET A 35 -2.36 -6.66 -4.94
C MET A 35 -3.30 -7.24 -6.01
N LYS A 36 -2.93 -7.15 -7.29
CA LYS A 36 -3.70 -7.77 -8.39
C LYS A 36 -3.71 -9.29 -8.29
N GLU A 37 -2.56 -9.90 -8.01
CA GLU A 37 -2.45 -11.34 -7.77
C GLU A 37 -3.34 -11.76 -6.59
N ALA A 38 -3.31 -11.00 -5.50
CA ALA A 38 -4.11 -11.26 -4.33
C ALA A 38 -5.62 -11.26 -4.62
N PHE A 39 -6.14 -10.28 -5.38
CA PHE A 39 -7.55 -10.27 -5.78
C PHE A 39 -7.89 -11.36 -6.80
N ASN A 40 -7.00 -11.69 -7.74
CA ASN A 40 -7.22 -12.74 -8.74
C ASN A 40 -7.26 -14.14 -8.11
N GLU A 41 -6.38 -14.42 -7.16
CA GLU A 41 -6.23 -15.75 -6.53
C GLU A 41 -6.97 -15.86 -5.20
N SER A 42 -7.53 -14.75 -4.71
CA SER A 42 -8.12 -14.63 -3.38
C SER A 42 -7.14 -15.03 -2.26
N ASN A 43 -5.84 -14.77 -2.48
CA ASN A 43 -4.76 -15.04 -1.53
C ASN A 43 -3.98 -13.76 -1.21
N TYR A 44 -4.32 -13.14 -0.08
CA TYR A 44 -3.77 -11.85 0.32
C TYR A 44 -2.44 -11.94 1.08
N SER A 45 -1.97 -13.16 1.36
CA SER A 45 -0.82 -13.36 2.25
C SER A 45 0.45 -12.74 1.70
N GLU A 46 0.75 -12.91 0.40
CA GLU A 46 1.99 -12.34 -0.18
C GLU A 46 1.96 -10.81 -0.22
N TYR A 47 0.82 -10.23 -0.61
CA TYR A 47 0.62 -8.78 -0.57
C TYR A 47 0.79 -8.24 0.85
N LEU A 48 0.14 -8.87 1.84
CA LEU A 48 0.26 -8.46 3.24
C LEU A 48 1.69 -8.64 3.78
N ARG A 49 2.39 -9.72 3.40
CA ARG A 49 3.82 -9.88 3.76
C ARG A 49 4.69 -8.77 3.17
N PHE A 50 4.35 -8.30 1.98
CA PHE A 50 5.10 -7.23 1.31
C PHE A 50 4.85 -5.85 1.92
N THR A 51 3.61 -5.58 2.35
CA THR A 51 3.18 -4.26 2.83
C THR A 51 3.27 -4.09 4.34
N ASN A 52 3.05 -5.16 5.12
CA ASN A 52 2.91 -5.08 6.57
C ASN A 52 3.97 -5.89 7.33
N PRO A 53 4.49 -5.37 8.46
CA PRO A 53 5.39 -6.10 9.35
C PRO A 53 4.81 -7.41 9.90
N TYR A 54 3.56 -7.38 10.37
CA TYR A 54 2.86 -8.56 10.86
C TYR A 54 1.39 -8.49 10.51
N PHE A 55 0.76 -9.65 10.32
CA PHE A 55 -0.67 -9.74 10.10
C PHE A 55 -1.21 -11.10 10.53
N ARG A 56 -2.53 -11.17 10.76
CA ARG A 56 -3.25 -12.42 10.95
C ARG A 56 -4.66 -12.31 10.41
N LYS A 57 -5.21 -13.42 9.91
CA LYS A 57 -6.60 -13.47 9.43
C LYS A 57 -7.55 -13.47 10.63
N LYS A 58 -8.56 -12.61 10.62
CA LYS A 58 -9.58 -12.51 11.67
C LYS A 58 -10.91 -13.08 11.23
N TYR A 59 -11.29 -12.77 9.99
CA TYR A 59 -12.63 -13.03 9.51
C TYR A 59 -12.64 -13.31 8.02
N GLU A 60 -13.59 -14.13 7.59
CA GLU A 60 -13.88 -14.38 6.18
C GLU A 60 -15.39 -14.53 6.00
N ILE A 61 -15.93 -13.81 5.02
CA ILE A 61 -17.31 -13.92 4.58
C ILE A 61 -17.26 -14.31 3.11
N ILE A 62 -17.87 -15.43 2.76
CA ILE A 62 -18.01 -15.87 1.37
C ILE A 62 -19.49 -16.07 1.08
N ASN A 63 -19.98 -15.49 -0.01
CA ASN A 63 -21.27 -15.84 -0.58
C ASN A 63 -21.18 -15.99 -2.11
N SER A 64 -22.32 -15.97 -2.79
CA SER A 64 -22.40 -16.10 -4.25
C SER A 64 -21.81 -14.93 -5.03
N ASP A 65 -21.81 -13.73 -4.44
CA ASP A 65 -21.60 -12.49 -5.17
C ASP A 65 -20.27 -11.82 -4.81
N TYR A 66 -19.83 -11.98 -3.56
CA TYR A 66 -18.61 -11.39 -3.04
C TYR A 66 -17.90 -12.30 -2.03
N GLN A 67 -16.63 -11.96 -1.80
CA GLN A 67 -15.81 -12.52 -0.74
C GLN A 67 -15.13 -11.39 0.03
N ILE A 68 -15.26 -11.39 1.34
CA ILE A 68 -14.61 -10.42 2.24
C ILE A 68 -13.57 -11.16 3.08
N HIS A 69 -12.33 -10.69 3.08
CA HIS A 69 -11.31 -11.13 4.02
C HIS A 69 -10.91 -9.97 4.91
N VAL A 70 -10.91 -10.21 6.22
CA VAL A 70 -10.45 -9.25 7.21
C VAL A 70 -9.18 -9.78 7.86
N PHE A 71 -8.15 -8.95 7.83
CA PHE A 71 -6.88 -9.20 8.51
C PHE A 71 -6.64 -8.14 9.56
N GLU A 72 -6.19 -8.54 10.72
CA GLU A 72 -5.58 -7.63 11.68
C GLU A 72 -4.10 -7.49 11.32
N ILE A 73 -3.60 -6.27 11.30
CA ILE A 73 -2.23 -5.95 10.93
C ILE A 73 -1.53 -5.19 12.05
N ILE A 74 -0.22 -5.31 12.09
CA ILE A 74 0.65 -4.43 12.88
C ILE A 74 1.52 -3.66 11.91
N SER A 75 1.38 -2.34 11.95
CA SER A 75 2.15 -1.39 11.15
C SER A 75 3.03 -0.52 12.05
N GLU A 76 3.83 0.35 11.44
CA GLU A 76 4.65 1.32 12.17
C GLU A 76 4.31 2.73 11.70
N GLU A 77 3.95 3.59 12.66
CA GLU A 77 3.80 5.02 12.43
C GLU A 77 4.70 5.78 13.41
N LYS A 78 5.55 6.69 12.91
CA LYS A 78 6.46 7.51 13.73
C LYS A 78 7.33 6.69 14.71
N LYS A 79 7.74 5.47 14.30
CA LYS A 79 8.51 4.48 15.10
C LYS A 79 7.74 3.78 16.21
N THR A 80 6.42 3.90 16.20
CA THR A 80 5.53 3.22 17.14
C THR A 80 4.71 2.20 16.38
N ALA A 81 4.60 1.00 16.95
CA ALA A 81 3.74 -0.05 16.46
C ALA A 81 2.27 0.34 16.66
N ILE A 82 1.47 0.18 15.61
CA ILE A 82 0.03 0.44 15.62
C ILE A 82 -0.70 -0.80 15.10
N ILE A 83 -1.88 -1.07 15.64
CA ILE A 83 -2.73 -2.19 15.21
C ILE A 83 -3.84 -1.65 14.34
N GLY A 84 -4.06 -2.27 13.19
CA GLY A 84 -5.13 -1.92 12.27
C GLY A 84 -5.85 -3.14 11.75
N ASN A 85 -6.90 -2.89 10.99
CA ASN A 85 -7.64 -3.89 10.24
C ASN A 85 -7.57 -3.56 8.76
N VAL A 86 -7.27 -4.58 7.96
CA VAL A 86 -7.36 -4.54 6.51
C VAL A 86 -8.58 -5.35 6.09
N VAL A 87 -9.41 -4.76 5.24
CA VAL A 87 -10.59 -5.40 4.66
C VAL A 87 -10.41 -5.48 3.15
N PHE A 88 -10.33 -6.70 2.62
CA PHE A 88 -10.37 -6.97 1.19
C PHE A 88 -11.77 -7.40 0.79
N VAL A 89 -12.30 -6.85 -0.29
CA VAL A 89 -13.58 -7.20 -0.89
C VAL A 89 -13.33 -7.62 -2.33
N SER A 90 -13.43 -8.91 -2.61
CA SER A 90 -13.39 -9.48 -3.95
C SER A 90 -14.78 -9.65 -4.51
N ASN A 91 -14.91 -9.34 -5.80
CA ASN A 91 -16.09 -9.63 -6.57
C ASN A 91 -16.04 -11.07 -7.11
N LEU A 92 -17.01 -11.91 -6.73
CA LEU A 92 -17.17 -13.25 -7.30
C LEU A 92 -18.14 -13.26 -8.49
N ASN A 93 -19.10 -12.33 -8.51
CA ASN A 93 -20.11 -12.20 -9.56
C ASN A 93 -20.08 -10.84 -10.28
N LYS A 94 -19.37 -10.86 -11.42
CA LYS A 94 -19.43 -9.95 -12.60
C LYS A 94 -20.66 -9.05 -12.71
N ASN A 95 -21.81 -9.71 -12.66
CA ASN A 95 -23.07 -9.16 -13.12
C ASN A 95 -23.89 -8.52 -12.00
N LEU A 96 -23.59 -8.84 -10.74
CA LEU A 96 -24.35 -8.37 -9.57
C LEU A 96 -23.54 -7.43 -8.69
N PHE A 97 -22.21 -7.54 -8.68
CA PHE A 97 -21.35 -6.65 -7.91
C PHE A 97 -20.55 -5.76 -8.87
N GLN A 98 -20.98 -4.52 -9.04
CA GLN A 98 -20.27 -3.56 -9.88
C GLN A 98 -19.04 -3.02 -9.14
N LEU A 99 -17.88 -3.03 -9.82
CA LEU A 99 -16.69 -2.33 -9.36
C LEU A 99 -16.58 -1.02 -10.13
N SER A 100 -16.14 0.03 -9.44
CA SER A 100 -15.86 1.32 -10.05
C SER A 100 -14.72 1.24 -11.06
N GLU A 101 -14.78 2.09 -12.09
CA GLU A 101 -13.83 2.01 -13.21
C GLU A 101 -12.44 2.55 -12.82
N ASP A 102 -12.42 3.67 -12.08
CA ASP A 102 -11.22 4.30 -11.55
C ASP A 102 -11.48 5.12 -10.27
N LEU A 103 -10.40 5.65 -9.67
CA LEU A 103 -10.39 6.36 -8.39
C LEU A 103 -11.35 7.55 -8.30
N TYR A 104 -11.75 8.12 -9.43
CA TYR A 104 -12.53 9.34 -9.50
C TYR A 104 -13.89 9.13 -10.17
N ASP A 105 -14.37 7.89 -10.22
CA ASP A 105 -15.71 7.61 -10.69
C ASP A 105 -16.74 8.32 -9.79
N GLU A 106 -17.32 9.40 -10.32
CA GLU A 106 -18.24 10.28 -9.58
C GLU A 106 -19.54 9.56 -9.16
N ASN A 107 -19.85 8.42 -9.77
CA ASN A 107 -21.02 7.63 -9.42
C ASN A 107 -20.71 6.54 -8.38
N ASP A 108 -19.44 6.32 -8.04
CA ASP A 108 -19.03 5.29 -7.08
C ASP A 108 -19.43 5.69 -5.66
N GLN A 109 -20.42 5.00 -5.12
CA GLN A 109 -20.84 5.14 -3.72
C GLN A 109 -20.30 4.01 -2.83
N THR A 110 -19.34 3.22 -3.33
CA THR A 110 -18.72 2.16 -2.53
C THR A 110 -18.03 2.77 -1.32
N ASN A 111 -18.36 2.27 -0.14
CA ASN A 111 -17.84 2.80 1.11
C ASN A 111 -17.63 1.70 2.13
N LEU A 112 -16.67 1.93 3.02
CA LEU A 112 -16.62 1.26 4.31
C LEU A 112 -16.91 2.32 5.37
N THR A 113 -17.96 2.10 6.15
CA THR A 113 -18.18 2.86 7.39
C THR A 113 -17.90 1.98 8.59
N VAL A 114 -17.23 2.53 9.60
CA VAL A 114 -17.03 1.86 10.88
C VAL A 114 -17.66 2.70 11.99
N THR A 115 -18.51 2.06 12.78
CA THR A 115 -19.25 2.67 13.88
C THR A 115 -18.99 1.91 15.18
N SER A 116 -19.15 2.61 16.31
CA SER A 116 -19.20 1.98 17.63
C SER A 116 -20.43 2.55 18.36
N ASP A 117 -20.29 3.64 19.12
CA ASP A 117 -21.44 4.42 19.63
C ASP A 117 -21.91 5.50 18.65
N VAL A 118 -20.99 5.99 17.81
CA VAL A 118 -21.17 6.98 16.77
C VAL A 118 -20.34 6.57 15.55
N LEU A 119 -20.50 7.25 14.41
CA LEU A 119 -19.64 7.08 13.25
C LEU A 119 -18.20 7.47 13.59
N VAL A 120 -17.28 6.50 13.52
CA VAL A 120 -15.85 6.71 13.79
C VAL A 120 -15.09 6.90 12.48
N TYR A 121 -15.53 6.24 11.42
CA TYR A 121 -14.83 6.21 10.14
C TYR A 121 -15.79 6.05 8.96
N SER A 122 -15.49 6.75 7.88
CA SER A 122 -16.14 6.65 6.57
C SER A 122 -15.09 6.89 5.51
N HIS A 123 -14.85 5.88 4.66
CA HIS A 123 -13.83 5.97 3.61
C HIS A 123 -14.10 7.14 2.65
N LEU A 124 -15.34 7.28 2.18
CA LEU A 124 -15.72 8.38 1.28
C LEU A 124 -15.56 9.76 1.91
N ASP A 125 -15.83 9.90 3.21
CA ASP A 125 -15.63 11.19 3.88
C ASP A 125 -14.16 11.49 4.12
N GLU A 126 -13.34 10.46 4.35
CA GLU A 126 -11.90 10.62 4.47
C GLU A 126 -11.23 11.00 3.13
N LEU A 127 -11.66 10.46 2.00
CA LEU A 127 -11.17 10.88 0.68
C LEU A 127 -11.36 12.39 0.43
N LYS A 128 -12.41 13.00 1.01
CA LYS A 128 -12.63 14.45 0.94
C LYS A 128 -11.60 15.23 1.78
N LEU A 129 -11.02 14.61 2.79
CA LEU A 129 -10.04 15.18 3.73
C LEU A 129 -8.61 14.94 3.21
N LYS A 130 -8.23 15.66 2.15
CA LYS A 130 -6.95 15.52 1.41
C LYS A 130 -5.64 15.45 2.23
N ASP A 131 -5.64 15.85 3.51
CA ASP A 131 -4.43 15.98 4.34
C ASP A 131 -4.47 15.22 5.69
N LYS A 132 -5.54 14.46 5.98
CA LYS A 132 -5.70 13.72 7.25
C LYS A 132 -6.09 12.26 6.98
N PHE A 133 -5.23 11.58 6.24
CA PHE A 133 -5.44 10.18 5.90
C PHE A 133 -5.12 9.28 7.10
N ILE A 134 -6.14 8.65 7.68
CA ILE A 134 -6.08 7.59 8.69
C ILE A 134 -6.29 6.21 8.02
N SER A 135 -6.84 6.16 6.80
CA SER A 135 -7.01 4.98 5.96
C SER A 135 -6.46 5.18 4.55
N GLN A 136 -6.15 4.07 3.91
CA GLN A 136 -5.93 4.03 2.48
C GLN A 136 -6.88 2.99 1.90
N SER A 137 -7.63 3.37 0.88
CA SER A 137 -8.31 2.40 0.04
C SER A 137 -7.68 2.34 -1.34
N TYR A 138 -7.70 1.16 -1.91
CA TYR A 138 -7.33 0.93 -3.29
C TYR A 138 -8.34 -0.05 -3.87
N GLY A 139 -9.28 0.41 -4.69
CA GLY A 139 -10.25 -0.52 -5.22
C GLY A 139 -11.05 -0.03 -6.39
N TYR A 140 -10.69 -0.52 -7.57
CA TYR A 140 -11.30 -0.17 -8.85
C TYR A 140 -11.01 -1.33 -9.82
N ARG A 141 -11.60 -1.31 -11.02
CA ARG A 141 -11.38 -2.32 -12.07
C ARG A 141 -9.90 -2.65 -12.32
N LYS A 142 -8.99 -1.70 -12.08
CA LYS A 142 -7.54 -1.89 -12.13
C LYS A 142 -7.02 -2.98 -11.18
N TYR A 143 -7.59 -3.10 -9.97
CA TYR A 143 -7.18 -4.04 -8.93
C TYR A 143 -8.14 -5.22 -8.76
N GLN A 144 -9.33 -5.16 -9.37
CA GLN A 144 -10.36 -6.20 -9.36
C GLN A 144 -11.05 -6.47 -8.01
N GLY A 145 -10.95 -5.53 -7.07
CA GLY A 145 -11.68 -5.56 -5.81
C GLY A 145 -11.41 -4.29 -5.00
N TYR A 146 -11.95 -4.22 -3.78
CA TYR A 146 -11.74 -3.11 -2.86
C TYR A 146 -10.84 -3.49 -1.70
N TYR A 147 -9.93 -2.59 -1.32
CA TYR A 147 -9.06 -2.69 -0.15
C TYR A 147 -9.37 -1.53 0.77
N TYR A 148 -9.56 -1.76 2.06
CA TYR A 148 -9.72 -0.72 3.07
C TYR A 148 -8.79 -0.97 4.24
N LEU A 149 -8.34 0.10 4.88
CA LEU A 149 -7.50 0.05 6.08
C LEU A 149 -8.13 0.90 7.18
N PHE A 150 -8.25 0.36 8.39
CA PHE A 150 -8.82 1.10 9.53
C PHE A 150 -7.97 0.87 10.79
N PHE A 151 -7.54 1.94 11.45
CA PHE A 151 -6.82 1.88 12.71
C PHE A 151 -7.74 2.32 13.86
N PRO A 152 -8.19 1.40 14.73
CA PRO A 152 -9.00 1.76 15.89
C PRO A 152 -8.18 2.57 16.91
N GLU A 153 -8.80 3.58 17.51
CA GLU A 153 -8.15 4.44 18.53
C GLU A 153 -8.35 3.94 19.97
N LYS A 154 -9.42 3.18 20.21
CA LYS A 154 -9.81 2.68 21.54
C LYS A 154 -10.34 1.25 21.47
N GLU A 155 -10.17 0.49 22.54
CA GLU A 155 -10.84 -0.80 22.73
C GLU A 155 -12.35 -0.61 22.70
N ALA A 156 -12.99 -1.26 21.74
CA ALA A 156 -14.43 -1.21 21.56
C ALA A 156 -14.87 -2.34 20.61
N GLU A 157 -16.17 -2.58 20.61
CA GLU A 157 -16.83 -3.28 19.53
C GLU A 157 -17.06 -2.29 18.37
N TYR A 158 -16.60 -2.66 17.18
CA TYR A 158 -16.73 -1.88 15.96
C TYR A 158 -17.58 -2.62 14.95
N ILE A 159 -18.58 -1.95 14.40
CA ILE A 159 -19.46 -2.45 13.35
C ILE A 159 -18.97 -1.89 12.02
N PHE A 160 -18.58 -2.79 11.12
CA PHE A 160 -18.13 -2.50 9.77
C PHE A 160 -19.32 -2.71 8.83
N THR A 161 -19.74 -1.65 8.15
CA THR A 161 -20.81 -1.68 7.15
C THR A 161 -20.22 -1.33 5.79
N LEU A 162 -20.42 -2.23 4.82
CA LEU A 162 -19.92 -2.11 3.47
C LEU A 162 -21.06 -1.78 2.50
N TYR A 163 -20.83 -0.75 1.69
CA TYR A 163 -21.75 -0.24 0.68
C TYR A 163 -21.21 -0.56 -0.71
N ASP A 164 -22.11 -0.93 -1.61
CA ASP A 164 -21.76 -1.23 -3.00
C ASP A 164 -21.66 0.05 -3.84
N TYR A 165 -21.42 -0.11 -5.15
CA TYR A 165 -21.33 0.99 -6.10
C TYR A 165 -22.55 1.93 -6.10
N LYS A 166 -23.74 1.42 -5.79
CA LYS A 166 -24.99 2.20 -5.75
C LYS A 166 -25.29 2.79 -4.37
N GLY A 167 -24.46 2.50 -3.38
CA GLY A 167 -24.66 2.94 -1.99
C GLY A 167 -25.61 2.02 -1.21
N GLU A 168 -25.86 0.81 -1.69
CA GLU A 168 -26.66 -0.19 -0.97
C GLU A 168 -25.76 -1.00 -0.02
N ILE A 169 -26.24 -1.28 1.19
CA ILE A 169 -25.51 -2.12 2.14
C ILE A 169 -25.54 -3.56 1.63
N PHE A 170 -24.37 -4.11 1.33
CA PHE A 170 -24.26 -5.51 0.91
C PHE A 170 -23.69 -6.42 2.01
N SER A 171 -23.01 -5.87 3.01
CA SER A 171 -22.48 -6.65 4.13
C SER A 171 -22.32 -5.80 5.38
N GLU A 172 -22.59 -6.41 6.54
CA GLU A 172 -22.31 -5.84 7.85
C GLU A 172 -21.69 -6.92 8.76
N PHE A 173 -20.66 -6.58 9.50
CA PHE A 173 -20.02 -7.47 10.46
C PHE A 173 -19.35 -6.70 11.59
N THR A 174 -19.12 -7.41 12.69
CA THR A 174 -18.62 -6.80 13.92
C THR A 174 -17.23 -7.33 14.26
N LEU A 175 -16.32 -6.44 14.66
CA LEU A 175 -15.01 -6.78 15.18
C LEU A 175 -14.82 -6.18 16.57
N ASN A 176 -14.41 -7.03 17.50
CA ASN A 176 -14.00 -6.62 18.83
C ASN A 176 -12.51 -6.28 18.81
N TYR A 177 -12.19 -4.99 18.92
CA TYR A 177 -10.81 -4.55 19.04
C TYR A 177 -10.38 -4.59 20.51
N LYS A 178 -9.27 -5.29 20.74
CA LYS A 178 -8.58 -5.34 22.03
C LYS A 178 -7.11 -5.07 21.77
N GLU A 179 -6.50 -4.25 22.61
CA GLU A 179 -5.07 -4.00 22.57
C GLU A 179 -4.34 -5.32 22.83
N VAL A 180 -3.60 -5.80 21.82
CA VAL A 180 -2.74 -6.98 21.96
C VAL A 180 -1.36 -6.62 22.52
N PHE A 181 -1.01 -5.34 22.52
CA PHE A 181 0.20 -4.80 23.14
C PHE A 181 -0.05 -3.37 23.60
N LYS A 182 0.78 -2.91 24.56
CA LYS A 182 0.69 -1.54 25.08
C LYS A 182 1.05 -0.51 24.00
N GLN A 183 0.25 0.53 23.86
CA GLN A 183 0.56 1.64 22.95
C GLN A 183 1.94 2.28 23.26
N GLY A 184 2.63 2.74 22.22
CA GLY A 184 3.94 3.41 22.34
C GLY A 184 5.17 2.51 22.17
N LEU A 185 4.98 1.19 22.04
CA LEU A 185 6.07 0.25 21.79
C LEU A 185 6.55 0.31 20.33
N THR A 186 7.82 -0.01 20.11
CA THR A 186 8.42 -0.19 18.79
C THR A 186 8.04 -1.56 18.19
N LEU A 187 8.22 -1.73 16.88
CA LEU A 187 8.02 -3.04 16.24
C LEU A 187 8.91 -4.14 16.82
N GLU A 188 10.16 -3.81 17.18
CA GLU A 188 11.12 -4.74 17.76
C GLU A 188 10.65 -5.25 19.13
N GLU A 189 10.11 -4.36 19.97
CA GLU A 189 9.55 -4.72 21.27
C GLU A 189 8.30 -5.58 21.11
N VAL A 190 7.39 -5.20 20.21
CA VAL A 190 6.16 -5.96 19.95
C VAL A 190 6.48 -7.36 19.43
N ALA A 191 7.44 -7.50 18.51
CA ALA A 191 7.81 -8.77 17.89
C ALA A 191 8.14 -9.87 18.90
N THR A 192 8.72 -9.52 20.05
CA THR A 192 9.08 -10.48 21.11
C THR A 192 7.87 -11.05 21.87
N SER A 193 6.72 -10.40 21.75
CA SER A 193 5.48 -10.70 22.49
C SER A 193 4.36 -11.28 21.61
N LEU A 194 4.57 -11.38 20.30
CA LEU A 194 3.56 -11.89 19.38
C LEU A 194 3.40 -13.41 19.51
N SER A 195 2.15 -13.86 19.48
CA SER A 195 1.81 -15.28 19.40
C SER A 195 2.11 -15.85 18.00
N GLU A 196 2.13 -17.18 17.89
CA GLU A 196 2.38 -17.90 16.62
C GLU A 196 1.31 -17.65 15.54
N GLU A 197 0.15 -17.10 15.89
CA GLU A 197 -0.91 -16.74 14.94
C GLU A 197 -0.52 -15.56 14.02
N TRP A 198 0.47 -14.76 14.43
CA TRP A 198 0.95 -13.62 13.65
C TRP A 198 1.94 -14.08 12.59
N VAL A 199 1.60 -13.81 11.33
CA VAL A 199 2.47 -14.05 10.19
C VAL A 199 3.40 -12.86 10.02
N ALA A 200 4.71 -13.13 10.01
CA ALA A 200 5.72 -12.11 9.73
C ALA A 200 5.75 -11.73 8.24
N GLY A 201 5.85 -10.43 8.00
CA GLY A 201 6.12 -9.87 6.69
C GLY A 201 7.52 -10.16 6.18
N PHE A 202 7.75 -9.79 4.93
CA PHE A 202 9.06 -9.91 4.30
C PHE A 202 10.06 -8.95 4.96
N SER A 203 11.25 -9.47 5.27
CA SER A 203 12.40 -8.66 5.64
C SER A 203 12.81 -7.72 4.50
N THR A 204 13.56 -6.66 4.83
CA THR A 204 14.11 -5.74 3.82
C THR A 204 14.88 -6.47 2.71
N LYS A 205 15.62 -7.53 3.06
CA LYS A 205 16.38 -8.34 2.09
C LYS A 205 15.46 -9.09 1.13
N GLU A 206 14.38 -9.69 1.64
CA GLU A 206 13.38 -10.37 0.81
C GLU A 206 12.64 -9.39 -0.09
N LYS A 207 12.22 -8.22 0.45
CA LYS A 207 11.59 -7.17 -0.36
C LYS A 207 12.52 -6.74 -1.50
N VAL A 208 13.78 -6.42 -1.23
CA VAL A 208 14.75 -6.02 -2.28
C VAL A 208 14.94 -7.12 -3.33
N LYS A 209 14.98 -8.40 -2.93
CA LYS A 209 15.09 -9.52 -3.86
C LYS A 209 13.90 -9.57 -4.84
N LEU A 210 12.69 -9.28 -4.36
CA LEU A 210 11.49 -9.20 -5.20
C LEU A 210 11.52 -8.00 -6.16
N LEU A 211 12.21 -6.92 -5.79
CA LEU A 211 12.31 -5.69 -6.58
C LEU A 211 13.41 -5.71 -7.66
N ASN A 212 14.44 -6.54 -7.50
CA ASN A 212 15.65 -6.54 -8.35
C ASN A 212 15.38 -6.47 -9.87
N PRO A 213 14.44 -7.25 -10.44
CA PRO A 213 14.17 -7.19 -11.88
C PRO A 213 13.64 -5.81 -12.34
N ALA A 214 12.71 -5.22 -11.57
CA ALA A 214 12.14 -3.92 -11.87
C ALA A 214 13.15 -2.78 -11.63
N LEU A 215 13.93 -2.88 -10.55
CA LEU A 215 15.01 -1.96 -10.21
C LEU A 215 16.03 -1.81 -11.34
N HIS A 216 16.57 -2.93 -11.85
CA HIS A 216 17.57 -2.90 -12.92
C HIS A 216 17.02 -2.23 -14.18
N ARG A 217 15.78 -2.54 -14.58
CA ARG A 217 15.13 -1.91 -15.73
C ARG A 217 15.00 -0.39 -15.54
N ASN A 218 14.52 0.05 -14.38
CA ASN A 218 14.29 1.47 -14.11
C ASN A 218 15.60 2.25 -14.02
N MET A 219 16.61 1.70 -13.33
CA MET A 219 17.94 2.30 -13.28
C MET A 219 18.56 2.45 -14.67
N LEU A 220 18.34 1.48 -15.57
CA LEU A 220 18.82 1.55 -16.94
C LEU A 220 18.12 2.69 -17.71
N ILE A 221 16.80 2.82 -17.58
CA ILE A 221 16.02 3.92 -18.19
C ILE A 221 16.49 5.28 -17.67
N TYR A 222 16.55 5.48 -16.36
CA TYR A 222 17.01 6.73 -15.77
C TYR A 222 18.49 7.02 -16.11
N GLY A 223 19.33 5.99 -16.14
CA GLY A 223 20.73 6.09 -16.56
C GLY A 223 20.86 6.61 -18.00
N ILE A 224 20.05 6.10 -18.93
CA ILE A 224 19.99 6.61 -20.31
C ILE A 224 19.57 8.08 -20.33
N PHE A 225 18.54 8.47 -19.59
CA PHE A 225 18.10 9.87 -19.53
C PHE A 225 19.17 10.81 -18.97
N VAL A 226 19.89 10.40 -17.91
CA VAL A 226 21.00 11.17 -17.35
C VAL A 226 22.14 11.31 -18.35
N ILE A 227 22.49 10.23 -19.07
CA ILE A 227 23.52 10.26 -20.12
C ILE A 227 23.11 11.20 -21.26
N LEU A 228 21.87 11.09 -21.77
CA LEU A 228 21.35 11.96 -22.82
C LEU A 228 21.31 13.43 -22.39
N PHE A 229 20.89 13.70 -21.16
CA PHE A 229 20.88 15.04 -20.59
C PHE A 229 22.30 15.59 -20.41
N GLY A 230 23.25 14.77 -19.98
CA GLY A 230 24.66 15.12 -19.93
C GLY A 230 25.22 15.45 -21.32
N ILE A 231 24.97 14.60 -22.32
CA ILE A 231 25.37 14.85 -23.72
C ILE A 231 24.76 16.17 -24.23
N PHE A 232 23.49 16.44 -23.91
CA PHE A 232 22.80 17.68 -24.29
C PHE A 232 23.42 18.92 -23.65
N LEU A 233 23.60 18.92 -22.31
CA LEU A 233 24.19 20.05 -21.58
C LEU A 233 25.63 20.34 -22.00
N PHE A 234 26.41 19.29 -22.25
CA PHE A 234 27.81 19.40 -22.62
C PHE A 234 28.05 19.34 -24.11
N ARG A 235 27.01 19.44 -24.95
CA ARG A 235 27.14 19.32 -26.42
C ARG A 235 28.21 20.26 -26.99
N LYS A 236 28.32 21.48 -26.46
CA LYS A 236 29.33 22.46 -26.91
C LYS A 236 30.75 22.15 -26.43
N SER A 237 30.92 21.37 -25.37
CA SER A 237 32.25 20.98 -24.86
C SER A 237 32.71 19.62 -25.40
N ILE A 238 31.75 18.74 -25.73
CA ILE A 238 31.99 17.40 -26.28
C ILE A 238 32.14 17.47 -27.81
N PHE A 239 31.32 18.29 -28.49
CA PHE A 239 31.31 18.39 -29.95
C PHE A 239 31.90 19.68 -30.51
N LYS A 240 32.56 20.53 -29.69
CA LYS A 240 33.46 21.55 -30.26
C LYS A 240 34.68 20.84 -30.81
N GLY A 241 34.64 20.56 -32.11
CA GLY A 241 35.85 20.35 -32.90
C GLY A 241 36.79 21.53 -32.72
N LYS A 242 38.10 21.22 -32.68
CA LYS A 242 39.18 22.20 -32.83
C LYS A 242 38.91 23.00 -34.11
N ASN A 243 38.42 24.23 -33.97
CA ASN A 243 38.65 25.29 -34.95
C ASN A 243 39.65 26.26 -34.31
#